data_AF-A0A960L9Y2-F1
#
_entry.id   AF-A0A960L9Y2-F1
#
_cell.length_a   1.000
_cell.length_b   1.000
_cell.length_c   1.000
_cell.angle_alpha   90.00
_cell.angle_beta   90.00
_cell.angle_gamma   90.00
#
_symmetry.space_group_name_H-M   'P 1'
#
loop_
_entity.id
_entity.type
_entity.pdbx_description
1 polymer ?
#
loop_
_entity_poly.entity_id
_entity_poly.type
_entity_poly.pdbx_seq_one_letter_code
_entity_poly.pdbx_strand_id
1 'polypeptide(L)'
;LIEALGGRPPAYAHVPLVLNAAGEKLSKRDGGLTLRSLRDAGVDPRALIGYFAWSLGLRPSPVPCTPRELVGSFRWQDVRRVDHRLPTDFAERLRR
;
A
#
# COMPACT_ATOMS: atom_id res chain seq x y z
N LEU A 1 -21.25 -11.28 16.83
CA LEU A 1 -20.57 -10.70 18.02
C LEU A 1 -21.06 -9.29 18.31
N ILE A 2 -20.90 -8.30 17.42
CA ILE A 2 -21.30 -6.91 17.68
C ILE A 2 -22.79 -6.78 18.03
N GLU A 3 -23.67 -7.35 17.20
CA GLU A 3 -25.12 -7.33 17.45
C GLU A 3 -25.51 -8.08 18.73
N ALA A 4 -24.86 -9.23 18.98
CA ALA A 4 -25.08 -10.02 20.19
C ALA A 4 -24.68 -9.27 21.48
N LEU A 5 -23.80 -8.27 21.37
CA LEU A 5 -23.41 -7.36 22.45
C LEU A 5 -24.22 -6.05 22.44
N GLY A 6 -25.29 -5.96 21.63
CA GLY A 6 -26.16 -4.78 21.54
C GLY A 6 -25.64 -3.64 20.67
N GLY A 7 -24.57 -3.85 19.91
CA GLY A 7 -23.99 -2.83 19.03
C GLY A 7 -24.53 -2.87 17.60
N ARG A 8 -24.38 -1.76 16.87
CA ARG A 8 -24.57 -1.69 15.41
C ARG A 8 -23.23 -1.92 14.70
N PRO A 9 -23.10 -2.90 13.80
CA PRO A 9 -21.86 -3.11 13.05
C PRO A 9 -21.46 -1.87 12.24
N PRO A 10 -20.17 -1.48 12.23
CA PRO A 10 -19.69 -0.42 11.38
C PRO A 10 -19.63 -0.86 9.91
N ALA A 11 -19.40 0.09 9.01
CA ALA A 11 -18.99 -0.22 7.65
C ALA A 11 -17.55 -0.77 7.65
N TYR A 12 -17.31 -1.83 6.89
CA TYR A 12 -16.00 -2.45 6.74
C TYR A 12 -15.47 -2.26 5.32
N ALA A 13 -14.15 -2.13 5.21
CA ALA A 13 -13.42 -2.18 3.96
C ALA A 13 -12.28 -3.21 4.08
N HIS A 14 -12.14 -4.06 3.07
CA HIS A 14 -11.04 -5.01 2.99
C HIS A 14 -9.99 -4.48 2.02
N VAL A 15 -8.79 -4.20 2.54
CA VAL A 15 -7.65 -3.78 1.72
C VAL A 15 -6.89 -5.01 1.19
N PRO A 16 -6.41 -4.97 -0.06
CA PRO A 16 -5.69 -6.09 -0.66
C PRO A 16 -4.33 -6.30 0.03
N LEU A 17 -3.80 -7.51 -0.08
CA LEU A 17 -2.46 -7.82 0.40
C LEU A 17 -1.39 -7.24 -0.53
N VAL A 18 -0.22 -7.01 0.05
CA VAL A 18 1.01 -6.83 -0.71
C VAL A 18 1.72 -8.17 -0.73
N LEU A 19 2.08 -8.62 -1.93
CA LEU A 19 2.77 -9.88 -2.16
C LEU A 19 4.25 -9.61 -2.51
N ASN A 20 5.13 -10.52 -2.07
CA ASN A 20 6.51 -10.54 -2.54
C ASN A 20 6.56 -10.96 -4.02
N ALA A 21 7.75 -10.90 -4.64
CA ALA A 21 7.90 -11.23 -6.06
C ALA A 21 7.51 -12.69 -6.40
N ALA A 22 7.62 -13.61 -5.43
CA ALA A 22 7.18 -15.00 -5.56
C ALA A 22 5.65 -15.17 -5.48
N GLY A 23 4.91 -14.12 -5.11
CA GLY A 23 3.46 -14.14 -4.96
C GLY A 23 2.98 -14.56 -3.57
N GLU A 24 3.88 -14.67 -2.61
CA GLU A 24 3.53 -14.97 -1.22
C GLU A 24 3.23 -13.67 -0.47
N LYS A 25 2.44 -13.77 0.60
CA LYS A 25 2.13 -12.61 1.46
C LYS A 25 3.43 -12.00 1.99
N LEU A 26 3.65 -10.72 1.69
CA LEU A 26 4.83 -10.01 2.17
C LEU A 26 4.88 -10.05 3.70
N SER A 27 5.98 -10.56 4.23
CA SER A 27 6.18 -10.78 5.66
C SER A 27 7.50 -10.17 6.13
N LYS A 28 7.64 -9.99 7.45
CA LYS A 28 8.92 -9.55 8.05
C LYS A 28 10.05 -10.56 7.83
N ARG A 29 9.72 -11.83 7.56
CA ARG A 29 10.70 -12.92 7.36
C ARG A 29 11.28 -12.91 5.96
N ASP A 30 10.67 -12.18 5.03
CA ASP A 30 11.11 -12.10 3.64
C ASP A 30 12.35 -11.22 3.49
N GLY A 31 12.95 -10.76 4.60
CA GLY A 31 14.29 -10.20 4.71
C GLY A 31 14.57 -8.89 3.96
N GLY A 32 13.69 -8.46 3.06
CA GLY A 32 14.08 -7.54 1.99
C GLY A 32 13.51 -6.13 2.07
N LEU A 33 12.36 -5.92 2.71
CA LEU A 33 11.60 -4.68 2.54
C LEU A 33 10.97 -4.20 3.85
N THR A 34 11.75 -3.42 4.60
CA THR A 34 11.27 -2.67 5.75
C THR A 34 11.29 -1.18 5.41
N LEU A 35 10.46 -0.37 6.09
CA LEU A 35 10.54 1.09 5.96
C LEU A 35 11.93 1.62 6.37
N ARG A 36 12.60 0.94 7.31
CA ARG A 36 13.98 1.25 7.71
C ARG A 36 14.94 1.01 6.54
N SER A 37 14.94 -0.18 5.96
CA SER A 37 15.85 -0.51 4.85
C SER A 37 15.61 0.35 3.61
N LEU A 38 14.35 0.70 3.32
CA LEU A 38 14.02 1.65 2.24
C LEU A 38 14.58 3.05 2.54
N ARG A 39 14.41 3.54 3.76
CA ARG A 39 14.95 4.85 4.17
C ARG A 39 16.48 4.87 4.16
N ASP A 40 17.12 3.83 4.69
CA ASP A 40 18.58 3.71 4.74
C ASP A 40 19.17 3.59 3.32
N ALA A 41 18.39 3.04 2.37
CA ALA A 41 18.73 2.99 0.95
C ALA A 41 18.40 4.28 0.18
N GLY A 42 17.96 5.35 0.84
CA GLY A 42 17.71 6.66 0.22
C GLY A 42 16.40 6.78 -0.55
N VAL A 43 15.42 5.90 -0.32
CA VAL A 43 14.10 6.00 -0.98
C VAL A 43 13.33 7.22 -0.45
N ASP A 44 12.86 8.08 -1.37
CA ASP A 44 11.96 9.18 -1.01
C ASP A 44 10.62 8.63 -0.50
N PRO A 45 10.18 8.99 0.72
CA PRO A 45 8.86 8.59 1.21
C PRO A 45 7.71 8.98 0.27
N ARG A 46 7.83 10.09 -0.48
CA ARG A 46 6.82 10.50 -1.46
C ARG A 46 6.72 9.53 -2.62
N ALA A 47 7.83 8.96 -3.09
CA ALA A 47 7.85 7.95 -4.14
C ALA A 47 7.15 6.66 -3.66
N LEU A 48 7.43 6.25 -2.42
CA LEU A 48 6.76 5.10 -1.80
C LEU A 48 5.24 5.30 -1.69
N ILE A 49 4.81 6.48 -1.23
CA ILE A 49 3.39 6.82 -1.09
C ILE A 49 2.71 6.89 -2.47
N GLY A 50 3.35 7.53 -3.46
CA GLY A 50 2.87 7.62 -4.83
C GLY A 50 2.66 6.26 -5.47
N TYR A 51 3.63 5.35 -5.28
CA TYR A 51 3.54 3.98 -5.77
C TYR A 51 2.33 3.23 -5.18
N PHE A 52 2.14 3.28 -3.87
CA PHE A 52 1.01 2.59 -3.24
C PHE A 52 -0.34 3.26 -3.49
N ALA A 53 -0.38 4.58 -3.67
CA ALA A 53 -1.58 5.27 -4.12
C ALA A 53 -2.01 4.76 -5.50
N TRP A 54 -1.06 4.61 -6.42
CA TRP A 54 -1.32 4.02 -7.74
C TRP A 54 -1.72 2.54 -7.65
N SER A 55 -1.02 1.74 -6.85
CA SER A 55 -1.34 0.30 -6.71
C SER A 55 -2.74 0.08 -6.16
N LEU A 56 -3.19 0.95 -5.25
CA LEU A 56 -4.54 0.92 -4.69
C LEU A 56 -5.59 1.53 -5.62
N GLY A 57 -5.23 2.12 -6.75
CA GLY A 57 -6.18 2.78 -7.68
C GLY A 57 -6.53 4.22 -7.32
N LEU A 58 -5.94 4.78 -6.26
CA LEU A 58 -6.16 6.17 -5.82
C LEU A 58 -5.49 7.19 -6.76
N ARG A 59 -4.60 6.73 -7.63
CA ARG A 59 -3.93 7.53 -8.65
C ARG A 59 -3.80 6.76 -9.97
N PRO A 60 -3.80 7.44 -11.13
CA PRO A 60 -3.60 6.80 -12.43
C PRO A 60 -2.15 6.38 -12.68
N SER A 61 -1.19 7.00 -11.99
CA SER A 61 0.26 6.74 -12.14
C SER A 61 1.01 6.86 -10.81
N PRO A 62 2.15 6.16 -10.64
CA PRO A 62 2.92 6.10 -9.39
C PRO A 62 3.82 7.33 -9.17
N VAL A 63 3.30 8.52 -9.46
CA VAL A 63 4.02 9.79 -9.25
C VAL A 63 4.15 10.07 -7.76
N PRO A 64 5.32 10.52 -7.27
CA PRO A 64 5.50 10.87 -5.87
C PRO A 64 4.43 11.83 -5.34
N CYS A 65 3.88 11.52 -4.16
CA CYS A 65 2.91 12.37 -3.49
C CYS A 65 2.98 12.21 -1.96
N THR A 66 2.30 13.08 -1.25
CA THR A 66 2.11 13.03 0.20
C THR A 66 0.72 12.48 0.52
N PRO A 67 0.50 11.92 1.72
CA PRO A 67 -0.83 11.47 2.12
C PRO A 67 -1.85 12.60 2.12
N ARG A 68 -1.43 13.83 2.47
CA ARG A 68 -2.29 15.03 2.49
C ARG A 68 -2.86 15.35 1.11
N GLU A 69 -2.08 15.18 0.05
CA GLU A 69 -2.51 15.42 -1.33
C GLU A 69 -3.62 14.44 -1.78
N LEU A 70 -3.75 13.27 -1.13
CA LEU A 70 -4.75 12.25 -1.46
C LEU A 70 -6.09 12.45 -0.74
N VAL A 71 -6.13 13.23 0.35
CA VAL A 71 -7.32 13.32 1.23
C VAL A 71 -8.54 13.86 0.51
N GLY A 72 -8.39 14.90 -0.32
CA GLY A 72 -9.54 15.57 -0.96
C GLY A 72 -10.30 14.67 -1.96
N SER A 73 -9.59 13.78 -2.64
CA SER A 73 -10.14 12.89 -3.66
C SER A 73 -10.33 11.45 -3.18
N PHE A 74 -9.98 11.11 -1.94
CA PHE A 74 -10.06 9.73 -1.46
C PHE A 74 -11.51 9.22 -1.45
N ARG A 75 -11.72 8.04 -2.03
CA ARG A 75 -13.00 7.33 -2.00
C ARG A 75 -12.76 5.83 -1.81
N TRP A 76 -13.53 5.20 -0.93
CA TRP A 76 -13.38 3.76 -0.66
C TRP A 76 -13.70 2.88 -1.88
N GLN A 77 -14.60 3.32 -2.75
CA GLN A 77 -14.95 2.59 -3.98
C GLN A 77 -13.80 2.52 -5.00
N ASP A 78 -12.82 3.43 -4.92
CA ASP A 78 -11.68 3.47 -5.85
C ASP A 78 -10.57 2.50 -5.42
N VAL A 79 -10.60 2.05 -4.17
CA VAL A 79 -9.62 1.10 -3.63
C VAL A 79 -9.78 -0.24 -4.32
N ARG A 80 -8.75 -0.63 -5.08
CA ARG A 80 -8.70 -1.93 -5.76
C ARG A 80 -8.78 -3.08 -4.76
N ARG A 81 -9.40 -4.18 -5.19
CA ARG A 81 -9.60 -5.40 -4.39
C ARG A 81 -8.68 -6.56 -4.78
N VAL A 82 -7.65 -6.27 -5.58
CA VAL A 82 -6.70 -7.26 -6.08
C VAL A 82 -5.38 -7.08 -5.37
N ASP A 83 -4.80 -8.18 -4.90
CA ASP A 83 -3.48 -8.21 -4.27
C ASP A 83 -2.42 -7.62 -5.19
N HIS A 84 -1.52 -6.82 -4.61
CA HIS A 84 -0.47 -6.14 -5.35
C HIS A 84 0.86 -6.85 -5.18
N ARG A 85 1.40 -7.38 -6.28
CA ARG A 85 2.71 -8.03 -6.28
C ARG A 85 3.82 -6.99 -6.46
N LEU A 86 4.80 -6.97 -5.57
CA LEU A 86 5.99 -6.16 -5.73
C LEU A 86 6.94 -6.78 -6.76
N PRO A 87 7.54 -5.96 -7.64
CA PRO A 87 8.59 -6.45 -8.53
C PRO A 87 9.88 -6.75 -7.74
N THR A 88 10.75 -7.61 -8.29
CA THR A 88 12.02 -8.00 -7.65
C THR A 88 12.96 -6.82 -7.40
N ASP A 89 12.94 -5.81 -8.27
CA ASP A 89 13.74 -4.59 -8.23
C ASP A 89 13.02 -3.42 -7.54
N PHE A 90 12.00 -3.68 -6.71
CA PHE A 90 11.12 -2.66 -6.14
C PHE A 90 11.87 -1.52 -5.42
N ALA A 91 12.86 -1.85 -4.59
CA ALA A 91 13.63 -0.83 -3.87
C ALA A 91 14.51 0.02 -4.80
N GLU A 92 14.96 -0.52 -5.93
CA GLU A 92 15.74 0.22 -6.93
C GLU A 92 14.84 1.11 -7.78
N ARG A 93 13.64 0.62 -8.15
CA ARG A 93 12.64 1.41 -8.88
C ARG A 93 12.22 2.67 -8.14
N LEU A 94 12.12 2.61 -6.82
CA LEU A 94 11.73 3.77 -6.00
C LEU A 94 12.84 4.80 -5.77
N ARG A 95 14.09 4.50 -6.16
CA ARG A 95 15.22 5.45 -6.07
C ARG A 95 15.44 6.26 -7.35
N ARG A 96 14.80 5.86 -8.45
CA ARG A 96 14.88 6.53 -9.76
C ARG A 96 13.81 7.61 -9.85
#